data_AF-A0AA40YNS1-F1
#
_entry.id   AF-A0AA40YNS1-F1
#
_cell.length_a   1.000
_cell.length_b   1.000
_cell.length_c   1.000
_cell.angle_alpha   90.00
_cell.angle_beta   90.00
_cell.angle_gamma   90.00
#
_symmetry.space_group_name_H-M   'P 1'
#
loop_
_entity.id
_entity.type
_entity.pdbx_description
1 polymer ?
#
loop_
_entity_poly.entity_id
_entity_poly.type
_entity_poly.pdbx_seq_one_letter_code
_entity_poly.pdbx_strand_id
1 'polypeptide(L)'
;MFFGTRDTAEAVAALKKAAAGGPQAADRAPRTPEPVAPSFGRTAPEDNGDTGFWAVVCADSRAWPRDPEQYRKDAIRDKAKYPLYGDFASHIKPCAFWKKTGSEPATRIANKVRALILQNEWDSRTPLNSGRGLRRAMKGPKMVTVAGGVGHGVHGTKSCADKTATTYLTTGRLPAKDVTRKAAPHAEERNNPDRLPLPTPPGVARMVSPF
;
A
#
# COMPACT_ATOMS: atom_id res chain seq x y z
N MET A 1 3.89 -9.44 1.41
CA MET A 1 3.63 -8.09 1.95
C MET A 1 2.91 -8.27 3.27
N PHE A 2 3.42 -7.69 4.35
CA PHE A 2 2.86 -7.87 5.69
C PHE A 2 1.89 -6.75 6.03
N PHE A 3 0.78 -7.08 6.67
CA PHE A 3 -0.30 -6.11 6.98
C PHE A 3 -0.47 -5.86 8.49
N GLY A 4 0.30 -6.57 9.33
CA GLY A 4 0.33 -6.39 10.79
C GLY A 4 1.76 -6.41 11.34
N THR A 5 1.98 -5.73 12.46
CA THR A 5 3.27 -5.69 13.18
C THR A 5 3.66 -7.08 13.70
N ARG A 6 2.68 -7.85 14.18
CA ARG A 6 2.86 -9.24 14.62
C ARG A 6 3.30 -10.15 13.49
N ASP A 7 2.55 -10.19 12.39
CA ASP A 7 2.90 -11.01 11.21
C ASP A 7 4.30 -10.67 10.68
N THR A 8 4.64 -9.37 10.68
CA THR A 8 5.98 -8.92 10.29
C THR A 8 7.04 -9.42 11.27
N ALA A 9 6.80 -9.31 12.57
CA ALA A 9 7.74 -9.77 13.60
C ALA A 9 7.94 -11.29 13.56
N GLU A 10 6.87 -12.06 13.38
CA GLU A 10 6.92 -13.52 13.24
C GLU A 10 7.69 -13.94 11.97
N ALA A 11 7.43 -13.29 10.84
CA ALA A 11 8.17 -13.55 9.61
C ALA A 11 9.66 -13.17 9.71
N VAL A 12 9.97 -12.03 10.34
CA VAL A 12 11.37 -11.61 10.59
C VAL A 12 12.07 -12.59 11.54
N ALA A 13 11.39 -13.07 12.59
CA ALA A 13 11.93 -14.07 13.50
C ALA A 13 12.20 -15.40 12.80
N ALA A 14 11.29 -15.85 11.94
CA ALA A 14 11.46 -17.05 11.12
C ALA A 14 12.66 -16.91 10.17
N LEU A 15 12.78 -15.78 9.48
CA LEU A 15 13.92 -15.48 8.60
C LEU A 15 15.25 -15.46 9.36
N LYS A 16 15.29 -14.86 10.56
CA LYS A 16 16.48 -14.86 11.43
C LYS A 16 16.87 -16.26 11.87
N LYS A 17 15.91 -17.10 12.26
CA LYS A 17 16.16 -18.52 12.62
C LYS A 17 16.72 -19.29 11.43
N ALA A 18 16.16 -19.13 10.24
CA ALA A 18 16.65 -19.78 9.02
C ALA A 18 18.06 -19.30 8.65
N ALA A 19 18.34 -17.99 8.73
CA ALA A 19 19.67 -17.43 8.47
C ALA A 19 20.74 -17.91 9.47
N ALA A 20 20.33 -18.28 10.69
CA ALA A 20 21.19 -18.86 11.72
C ALA A 20 21.32 -20.41 11.60
N GLY A 21 20.84 -21.01 10.52
CA GLY A 21 20.91 -22.47 10.30
C GLY A 21 19.84 -23.29 11.03
N GLY A 22 18.81 -22.64 11.58
CA GLY A 22 17.64 -23.33 12.14
C GLY A 22 16.80 -24.01 11.05
N PRO A 23 15.96 -25.00 11.40
CA PRO A 23 15.15 -25.71 10.42
C PRO A 23 14.28 -24.72 9.63
N GLN A 24 14.50 -24.68 8.31
CA GLN A 24 13.53 -24.08 7.41
C GLN A 24 12.20 -24.83 7.60
N ALA A 25 11.07 -24.14 7.53
CA ALA A 25 9.82 -24.78 7.15
C ALA A 25 10.00 -25.25 5.69
N ALA A 26 10.67 -26.39 5.55
CA ALA A 26 11.03 -26.99 4.30
C ALA A 26 9.86 -27.83 3.81
N ASP A 27 8.82 -27.17 3.30
CA ASP A 27 7.95 -27.81 2.30
C ASP A 27 8.52 -27.54 0.91
N ARG A 28 9.72 -28.08 0.67
CA ARG A 28 10.20 -28.32 -0.68
C ARG A 28 10.78 -29.72 -0.73
N ALA A 29 9.87 -30.69 -0.81
CA ALA A 29 10.20 -31.99 -1.38
C ALA A 29 10.90 -31.78 -2.74
N PRO A 30 11.89 -32.60 -3.11
CA PRO A 30 12.47 -32.56 -4.44
C PRO A 30 11.35 -32.74 -5.47
N ARG A 31 11.06 -31.69 -6.24
CA ARG A 31 10.09 -31.76 -7.32
C ARG A 31 10.73 -32.54 -8.47
N THR A 32 10.24 -33.75 -8.72
CA THR A 32 10.39 -34.39 -10.02
C THR A 32 9.91 -33.42 -11.10
N PRO A 33 10.64 -33.24 -12.23
CA PRO A 33 10.19 -32.36 -13.30
C PRO A 33 8.80 -32.78 -13.77
N GLU A 34 7.79 -31.95 -13.53
CA GLU A 34 6.46 -32.18 -14.06
C GLU A 34 6.48 -32.02 -15.58
N PRO A 35 5.76 -32.87 -16.33
CA PRO A 35 5.62 -32.71 -17.77
C PRO A 35 5.12 -31.30 -18.11
N VAL A 36 5.87 -30.59 -18.95
CA VAL A 36 5.51 -29.23 -19.34
C VAL A 36 4.28 -29.29 -20.24
N ALA A 37 3.13 -28.83 -19.74
CA ALA A 37 1.91 -28.71 -20.53
C ALA A 37 2.17 -27.88 -21.81
N PRO A 38 1.47 -28.17 -22.93
CA PRO A 38 1.53 -27.31 -24.11
C PRO A 38 1.07 -25.88 -23.78
N SER A 39 1.56 -24.86 -24.49
CA SER A 39 1.42 -23.44 -24.14
C SER A 39 -0.02 -22.97 -23.86
N PHE A 40 -1.00 -23.57 -24.53
CA PHE A 40 -2.44 -23.30 -24.33
C PHE A 40 -3.04 -23.95 -23.07
N GLY A 41 -2.36 -24.92 -22.47
CA GLY A 41 -2.73 -25.58 -21.22
C GLY A 41 -1.83 -25.20 -20.04
N ARG A 42 -0.88 -24.27 -20.23
CA ARG A 42 -0.04 -23.78 -19.14
C ARG A 42 -0.83 -22.79 -18.28
N THR A 43 -0.74 -22.99 -16.98
CA THR A 43 -1.02 -21.91 -16.05
C THR A 43 -0.04 -20.77 -16.30
N ALA A 44 -0.49 -19.52 -16.14
CA ALA A 44 0.41 -18.39 -16.19
C ALA A 44 1.54 -18.59 -15.17
N PRO A 45 2.80 -18.21 -15.49
CA PRO A 45 3.89 -18.23 -14.52
C PRO A 45 3.52 -17.52 -13.22
N GLU A 46 4.03 -18.01 -12.09
CA GLU A 46 3.74 -17.45 -10.76
C GLU A 46 4.06 -15.95 -10.66
N ASP A 47 5.05 -15.47 -11.42
CA ASP A 47 5.53 -14.09 -11.48
C ASP A 47 4.84 -13.23 -12.55
N ASN A 48 3.84 -13.76 -13.27
CA ASN A 48 3.17 -13.03 -14.35
C ASN A 48 2.50 -11.74 -13.85
N GLY A 49 1.92 -11.77 -12.64
CA GLY A 49 1.31 -10.59 -12.01
C GLY A 49 2.33 -9.50 -11.69
N ASP A 50 3.48 -9.86 -11.12
CA ASP A 50 4.56 -8.93 -10.80
C ASP A 50 5.20 -8.37 -12.07
N THR A 51 5.39 -9.22 -13.08
CA THR A 51 5.91 -8.82 -14.40
C THR A 51 4.99 -7.80 -15.06
N GLY A 52 3.68 -8.07 -15.08
CA GLY A 52 2.69 -7.14 -15.63
C GLY A 52 2.64 -5.82 -14.86
N PHE A 53 2.65 -5.87 -13.53
CA PHE A 53 2.68 -4.68 -12.68
C PHE A 53 3.89 -3.78 -12.99
N TRP A 54 5.10 -4.34 -13.00
CA TRP A 54 6.31 -3.57 -13.27
C TRP A 54 6.37 -3.05 -14.70
N ALA A 55 5.90 -3.82 -15.68
CA ALA A 55 5.83 -3.36 -17.06
C ALA A 55 5.00 -2.08 -17.21
N VAL A 56 3.83 -2.01 -16.55
CA VAL A 56 2.96 -0.84 -16.56
C VAL A 56 3.57 0.31 -15.73
N VAL A 57 3.97 0.06 -14.49
CA VAL A 57 4.49 1.11 -13.58
C VAL A 57 5.75 1.78 -14.14
N CYS A 58 6.65 1.03 -14.76
CA CYS A 58 7.85 1.59 -15.36
C CYS A 58 7.56 2.33 -16.67
N ALA A 59 6.51 1.95 -17.40
CA ALA A 59 6.06 2.64 -18.60
C ALA A 59 5.33 3.96 -18.29
N ASP A 60 4.53 4.02 -17.23
CA ASP A 60 3.67 5.17 -16.91
C ASP A 60 4.46 6.36 -16.33
N SER A 61 5.51 6.09 -15.56
CA SER A 61 6.24 7.13 -14.83
C SER A 61 7.56 7.51 -15.50
N ARG A 62 7.85 8.81 -15.50
CA ARG A 62 9.11 9.41 -15.99
C ARG A 62 10.11 9.67 -14.87
N ALA A 63 9.68 9.59 -13.62
CA ALA A 63 10.40 10.15 -12.47
C ALA A 63 11.24 9.12 -11.70
N TRP A 64 11.40 7.91 -12.22
CA TRP A 64 12.24 6.89 -11.58
C TRP A 64 13.73 7.26 -11.74
N PRO A 65 14.51 7.38 -10.65
CA PRO A 65 15.95 7.59 -10.75
C PRO A 65 16.63 6.51 -11.60
N ARG A 66 17.60 6.92 -12.42
CA ARG A 66 18.39 6.02 -13.26
C ARG A 66 19.71 5.59 -12.64
N ASP A 67 20.24 6.42 -11.74
CA ASP A 67 21.49 6.18 -11.04
C ASP A 67 21.27 5.21 -9.86
N PRO A 68 21.88 4.01 -9.86
CA PRO A 68 21.83 3.08 -8.73
C PRO A 68 22.31 3.70 -7.41
N GLU A 69 23.27 4.63 -7.45
CA GLU A 69 23.79 5.28 -6.24
C GLU A 69 22.75 6.15 -5.54
N GLN A 70 21.77 6.68 -6.27
CA GLN A 70 20.64 7.38 -5.66
C GLN A 70 19.82 6.45 -4.77
N TYR A 71 19.49 5.25 -5.25
CA TYR A 71 18.75 4.25 -4.45
C TYR A 71 19.55 3.78 -3.25
N ARG A 72 20.87 3.61 -3.38
CA ARG A 72 21.73 3.26 -2.24
C ARG A 72 21.69 4.35 -1.16
N LYS A 73 21.82 5.62 -1.53
CA LYS A 73 21.73 6.77 -0.61
C LYS A 73 20.35 6.84 0.05
N ASP A 74 19.29 6.67 -0.73
CA ASP A 74 17.91 6.69 -0.23
C ASP A 74 17.64 5.53 0.74
N ALA A 75 18.10 4.31 0.43
CA ALA A 75 17.95 3.15 1.31
C ALA A 75 18.69 3.35 2.65
N ILE A 76 19.92 3.90 2.64
CA ILE A 76 20.66 4.20 3.88
C ILE A 76 19.92 5.26 4.71
N ARG A 77 19.50 6.36 4.08
CA ARG A 77 18.74 7.43 4.74
C ARG A 77 17.44 6.90 5.35
N ASP A 78 16.67 6.16 4.56
CA ASP A 78 15.32 5.75 4.93
C ASP A 78 15.34 4.57 5.91
N LYS A 79 16.38 3.73 5.91
CA LYS A 79 16.63 2.76 6.99
C LYS A 79 16.81 3.43 8.35
N ALA A 80 17.58 4.52 8.40
CA ALA A 80 17.78 5.25 9.66
C ALA A 80 16.46 5.87 10.16
N LYS A 81 15.63 6.37 9.24
CA LYS A 81 14.34 7.01 9.57
C LYS A 81 13.21 6.02 9.85
N TYR A 82 13.19 4.89 9.15
CA TYR A 82 12.15 3.86 9.20
C TYR A 82 12.79 2.46 9.35
N PRO A 83 13.29 2.10 10.56
CA PRO A 83 14.16 0.94 10.77
C PRO A 83 13.59 -0.43 10.37
N LEU A 84 12.26 -0.55 10.29
CA LEU A 84 11.59 -1.81 9.93
C LEU A 84 11.51 -2.05 8.42
N TYR A 85 11.41 -0.99 7.60
CA TYR A 85 11.00 -1.14 6.19
C TYR A 85 11.58 -0.09 5.24
N GLY A 86 12.33 0.90 5.73
CA GLY A 86 12.78 2.04 4.93
C GLY A 86 13.75 1.67 3.81
N ASP A 87 14.72 0.79 4.08
CA ASP A 87 15.63 0.27 3.05
C ASP A 87 14.89 -0.56 2.00
N PHE A 88 13.97 -1.43 2.43
CA PHE A 88 13.13 -2.20 1.53
C PHE A 88 12.22 -1.29 0.70
N ALA A 89 11.65 -0.23 1.24
CA ALA A 89 10.84 0.69 0.44
C ALA A 89 11.69 1.38 -0.64
N SER A 90 12.88 1.85 -0.27
CA SER A 90 13.75 2.69 -1.10
C SER A 90 14.80 1.94 -1.93
N HIS A 91 14.78 0.60 -1.94
CA HIS A 91 15.70 -0.19 -2.79
C HIS A 91 15.45 0.04 -4.29
N ILE A 92 16.48 -0.27 -5.09
CA ILE A 92 16.46 -0.14 -6.56
C ILE A 92 15.34 -0.94 -7.21
N LYS A 93 14.53 -0.30 -8.06
CA LYS A 93 13.42 -0.97 -8.77
C LYS A 93 13.80 -1.28 -10.21
N PRO A 94 13.14 -2.26 -10.86
CA PRO A 94 13.35 -2.56 -12.29
C PRO A 94 13.25 -1.32 -13.19
N CYS A 95 12.46 -0.32 -12.79
CA CYS A 95 12.25 0.91 -13.56
C CYS A 95 13.51 1.75 -13.79
N ALA A 96 14.54 1.61 -12.95
CA ALA A 96 15.84 2.26 -13.17
C ALA A 96 16.47 1.85 -14.52
N PHE A 97 16.20 0.61 -14.94
CA PHE A 97 16.76 -0.01 -16.15
C PHE A 97 15.78 0.00 -17.33
N TRP A 98 14.58 0.57 -17.17
CA TRP A 98 13.57 0.57 -18.21
C TRP A 98 13.99 1.44 -19.39
N LYS A 99 14.02 0.89 -20.61
CA LYS A 99 14.64 1.59 -21.76
C LYS A 99 13.96 2.91 -22.13
N LYS A 100 12.62 2.97 -22.03
CA LYS A 100 11.82 4.14 -22.43
C LYS A 100 11.09 4.72 -21.23
N THR A 101 11.48 5.90 -20.77
CA THR A 101 10.76 6.63 -19.71
C THR A 101 9.46 7.24 -20.23
N GLY A 102 8.35 7.01 -19.53
CA GLY A 102 7.07 7.68 -19.78
C GLY A 102 6.52 7.45 -21.17
N SER A 103 6.07 6.23 -21.41
CA SER A 103 5.37 5.81 -22.63
C SER A 103 4.27 6.79 -23.02
N GLU A 104 3.65 7.45 -22.03
CA GLU A 104 2.68 8.52 -22.21
C GLU A 104 3.05 9.78 -21.39
N PRO A 105 2.49 10.96 -21.73
CA PRO A 105 2.55 12.14 -20.87
C PRO A 105 1.79 11.93 -19.55
N ALA A 106 2.22 12.61 -18.48
CA ALA A 106 1.48 12.59 -17.23
C ALA A 106 0.02 13.05 -17.45
N THR A 107 -0.93 12.29 -16.88
CA THR A 107 -2.35 12.56 -17.05
C THR A 107 -2.70 13.95 -16.51
N ARG A 108 -3.22 14.81 -17.38
CA ARG A 108 -3.79 16.09 -16.97
C ARG A 108 -5.17 15.85 -16.37
N ILE A 109 -5.33 16.12 -15.07
CA ILE A 109 -6.62 15.99 -14.39
C ILE A 109 -7.55 17.11 -14.86
N ALA A 110 -8.57 16.74 -15.63
CA ALA A 110 -9.59 17.64 -16.18
C ALA A 110 -11.00 17.04 -16.05
N ASN A 111 -11.29 16.44 -14.89
CA ASN A 111 -12.56 15.76 -14.65
C ASN A 111 -13.75 16.75 -14.75
N LYS A 112 -14.81 16.32 -15.45
CA LYS A 112 -16.10 17.03 -15.56
C LYS A 112 -17.11 16.58 -14.52
N VAL A 113 -16.97 15.36 -14.02
CA VAL A 113 -17.82 14.76 -12.99
C VAL A 113 -17.14 14.82 -11.64
N ARG A 114 -17.94 14.93 -10.57
CA ARG A 114 -17.42 14.94 -9.19
C ARG A 114 -17.12 13.50 -8.77
N ALA A 115 -16.03 13.30 -8.04
CA ALA A 115 -15.59 11.99 -7.57
C ALA A 115 -15.62 11.88 -6.04
N LEU A 116 -15.82 10.67 -5.54
CA LEU A 116 -15.60 10.32 -4.13
C LEU A 116 -14.23 9.65 -3.99
N ILE A 117 -13.40 10.16 -3.08
CA ILE A 117 -12.10 9.58 -2.73
C ILE A 117 -12.26 8.91 -1.36
N LEU A 118 -11.84 7.65 -1.25
CA LEU A 118 -11.82 6.91 0.02
C LEU A 118 -10.37 6.62 0.39
N GLN A 119 -10.01 6.86 1.64
CA GLN A 119 -8.62 6.75 2.08
C GLN A 119 -8.53 6.29 3.52
N ASN A 120 -7.77 5.22 3.76
CA ASN A 120 -7.31 4.86 5.10
C ASN A 120 -6.18 5.80 5.53
N GLU A 121 -6.15 6.15 6.82
CA GLU A 121 -5.05 6.95 7.38
C GLU A 121 -3.71 6.22 7.27
N TRP A 122 -3.70 4.90 7.53
CA TRP A 122 -2.52 4.04 7.52
C TRP A 122 -2.51 3.06 6.34
N ASP A 123 -2.71 3.59 5.12
CA ASP A 123 -2.50 2.84 3.88
C ASP A 123 -1.02 2.88 3.48
N SER A 124 -0.36 1.72 3.45
CA SER A 124 1.08 1.60 3.16
C SER A 124 1.43 1.63 1.67
N ARG A 125 0.46 1.46 0.77
CA ARG A 125 0.70 1.47 -0.69
C ARG A 125 0.32 2.80 -1.33
N THR A 126 -0.79 3.39 -0.87
CA THR A 126 -1.27 4.70 -1.32
C THR A 126 -1.46 5.60 -0.12
N PRO A 127 -0.39 6.21 0.41
CA PRO A 127 -0.46 6.88 1.71
C PRO A 127 -1.34 8.13 1.68
N LEU A 128 -1.84 8.54 2.85
CA LEU A 128 -2.81 9.63 3.01
C LEU A 128 -2.39 10.94 2.33
N ASN A 129 -1.09 11.25 2.30
CA ASN A 129 -0.57 12.43 1.61
C ASN A 129 -0.83 12.38 0.10
N SER A 130 -0.69 11.22 -0.55
CA SER A 130 -1.03 11.00 -1.96
C SER A 130 -2.53 11.14 -2.21
N GLY A 131 -3.37 10.55 -1.35
CA GLY A 131 -4.83 10.72 -1.42
C GLY A 131 -5.27 12.18 -1.28
N ARG A 132 -4.66 12.93 -0.36
CA ARG A 132 -4.85 14.39 -0.22
C ARG A 132 -4.35 15.15 -1.45
N GLY A 133 -3.27 14.69 -2.08
CA GLY A 133 -2.78 15.23 -3.35
C GLY A 133 -3.82 15.10 -4.46
N LEU A 134 -4.38 13.90 -4.65
CA LEU A 134 -5.45 13.65 -5.61
C LEU A 134 -6.69 14.51 -5.32
N ARG A 135 -7.07 14.62 -4.05
CA ARG A 135 -8.19 15.48 -3.60
C ARG A 135 -8.00 16.94 -3.99
N ARG A 136 -6.76 17.46 -3.96
CA ARG A 136 -6.46 18.85 -4.40
C ARG A 136 -6.43 18.99 -5.92
N ALA A 137 -5.97 17.97 -6.63
CA ALA A 137 -5.80 18.02 -8.08
C ALA A 137 -7.13 17.87 -8.85
N MET A 138 -8.11 17.15 -8.30
CA MET A 138 -9.42 16.97 -8.94
C MET A 138 -10.38 18.14 -8.67
N LYS A 139 -11.29 18.39 -9.62
CA LYS A 139 -12.36 19.41 -9.51
C LYS A 139 -13.59 18.86 -8.76
N GLY A 140 -13.96 19.53 -7.67
CA GLY A 140 -15.15 19.19 -6.87
C GLY A 140 -15.22 17.80 -6.22
N PRO A 141 -14.12 17.03 -6.01
CA PRO A 141 -14.19 15.77 -5.30
C PRO A 141 -14.58 15.98 -3.82
N LYS A 142 -15.03 14.91 -3.18
CA LYS A 142 -15.10 14.82 -1.72
C LYS A 142 -14.30 13.62 -1.24
N MET A 143 -13.72 13.74 -0.06
CA MET A 143 -12.89 12.70 0.53
C MET A 143 -13.51 12.17 1.81
N VAL A 144 -13.53 10.85 1.96
CA VAL A 144 -13.78 10.17 3.23
C VAL A 144 -12.46 9.58 3.73
N THR A 145 -11.98 10.08 4.85
CA THR A 145 -10.80 9.55 5.54
C THR A 145 -11.25 8.62 6.66
N VAL A 146 -10.75 7.39 6.68
CA VAL A 146 -10.93 6.45 7.78
C VAL A 146 -9.76 6.62 8.75
N ALA A 147 -9.99 7.42 9.80
CA ALA A 147 -9.00 7.69 10.84
C ALA A 147 -8.72 6.43 11.66
N GLY A 148 -7.43 6.12 11.86
CA GLY A 148 -6.98 4.85 12.42
C GLY A 148 -7.16 3.63 11.51
N GLY A 149 -7.70 3.80 10.29
CA GLY A 149 -7.87 2.69 9.35
C GLY A 149 -6.53 2.22 8.83
N VAL A 150 -6.27 0.91 8.92
CA VAL A 150 -5.07 0.24 8.41
C VAL A 150 -5.45 -0.63 7.21
N GLY A 151 -4.58 -0.65 6.20
CA GLY A 151 -4.71 -1.52 5.02
C GLY A 151 -4.88 -0.76 3.72
N HIS A 152 -4.81 -1.50 2.61
CA HIS A 152 -4.86 -0.95 1.26
C HIS A 152 -6.24 -1.17 0.63
N GLY A 153 -6.92 -0.06 0.33
CA GLY A 153 -8.32 -0.06 -0.09
C GLY A 153 -9.29 0.08 1.09
N VAL A 154 -10.44 0.73 0.81
CA VAL A 154 -11.45 1.07 1.82
C VAL A 154 -12.83 0.49 1.47
N HIS A 155 -13.17 0.46 0.19
CA HIS A 155 -14.50 0.03 -0.25
C HIS A 155 -14.64 -1.50 -0.18
N GLY A 156 -15.79 -1.98 0.29
CA GLY A 156 -16.12 -3.40 0.38
C GLY A 156 -15.47 -4.10 1.58
N THR A 157 -14.89 -3.35 2.50
CA THR A 157 -14.14 -3.87 3.65
C THR A 157 -14.97 -3.91 4.95
N LYS A 158 -16.27 -3.60 4.86
CA LYS A 158 -17.16 -3.32 6.00
C LYS A 158 -16.67 -2.13 6.85
N SER A 159 -16.00 -1.18 6.21
CA SER A 159 -15.51 0.03 6.87
C SER A 159 -16.65 1.01 7.13
N CYS A 160 -16.41 1.97 8.03
CA CYS A 160 -17.33 3.09 8.26
C CYS A 160 -17.54 4.00 7.04
N ALA A 161 -16.72 3.86 5.99
CA ALA A 161 -16.84 4.60 4.74
C ALA A 161 -17.76 3.91 3.72
N ASP A 162 -18.07 2.61 3.87
CA ASP A 162 -18.82 1.85 2.86
C ASP A 162 -20.22 2.41 2.61
N LYS A 163 -20.93 2.84 3.65
CA LYS A 163 -22.26 3.46 3.47
C LYS A 163 -22.19 4.72 2.59
N THR A 164 -21.14 5.54 2.74
CA THR A 164 -20.94 6.73 1.91
C THR A 164 -20.55 6.34 0.48
N ALA A 165 -19.70 5.32 0.32
CA ALA A 165 -19.34 4.79 -0.99
C ALA A 165 -20.56 4.25 -1.74
N THR A 166 -21.37 3.39 -1.11
CA THR A 166 -22.60 2.86 -1.68
C THR A 166 -23.57 3.97 -2.05
N THR A 167 -23.78 4.97 -1.18
CA THR A 167 -24.66 6.12 -1.50
C THR A 167 -24.18 6.86 -2.75
N TYR A 168 -22.88 7.14 -2.86
CA TYR A 168 -22.32 7.80 -4.03
C TYR A 168 -22.48 6.94 -5.30
N LEU A 169 -22.19 5.64 -5.23
CA LEU A 169 -22.30 4.74 -6.38
C LEU A 169 -23.75 4.55 -6.85
N THR A 170 -24.73 4.52 -5.94
CA THR A 170 -26.14 4.29 -6.29
C THR A 170 -26.92 5.56 -6.61
N THR A 171 -26.47 6.73 -6.13
CA THR A 171 -27.23 8.00 -6.28
C THR A 171 -26.46 9.12 -6.95
N GLY A 172 -25.15 8.98 -7.14
CA GLY A 172 -24.25 10.07 -7.56
C GLY A 172 -24.04 11.16 -6.50
N ARG A 173 -24.70 11.09 -5.34
CA ARG A 173 -24.61 12.14 -4.31
C ARG A 173 -23.34 12.00 -3.48
N LEU A 174 -22.62 13.11 -3.37
CA LEU A 174 -21.46 13.25 -2.51
C LEU A 174 -21.84 13.81 -1.14
N PRO A 175 -21.03 13.57 -0.08
CA PRO A 175 -21.19 14.28 1.18
C PRO A 175 -20.99 15.80 0.99
N ALA A 176 -21.61 16.61 1.84
CA ALA A 176 -21.53 18.08 1.73
C ALA A 176 -20.09 18.62 1.88
N LYS A 177 -19.28 17.96 2.72
CA LYS A 177 -17.88 18.27 3.00
C LYS A 177 -17.05 16.99 3.07
N ASP A 178 -15.73 17.15 3.10
CA ASP A 178 -14.85 16.02 3.39
C ASP A 178 -15.18 15.48 4.79
N VAL A 179 -15.16 14.16 4.95
CA VAL A 179 -15.61 13.46 6.16
C VAL A 179 -14.45 12.67 6.73
N THR A 180 -14.27 12.74 8.05
CA THR A 180 -13.40 11.81 8.78
C THR A 180 -14.26 10.91 9.63
N ARG A 181 -14.04 9.59 9.52
CA ARG A 181 -14.73 8.57 10.32
C ARG A 181 -13.68 7.75 11.05
N LYS A 182 -13.88 7.46 12.33
CA LYS A 182 -12.99 6.56 13.06
C LYS A 182 -13.18 5.14 12.54
N ALA A 183 -12.09 4.41 12.35
CA ALA A 183 -12.12 2.97 12.11
C ALA A 183 -12.81 2.27 13.29
N ALA A 184 -13.48 1.16 13.02
CA ALA A 184 -13.81 0.25 14.10
C ALA A 184 -12.49 -0.29 14.69
N PRO A 185 -12.41 -0.52 16.01
CA PRO A 185 -11.26 -1.21 16.58
C PRO A 185 -11.07 -2.54 15.84
N HIS A 186 -9.84 -2.85 15.42
CA HIS A 186 -9.55 -4.16 14.85
C HIS A 186 -9.96 -5.24 15.87
N ALA A 187 -10.44 -6.40 15.41
CA ALA A 187 -10.90 -7.47 16.31
C ALA A 187 -9.82 -7.88 17.33
N GLU A 188 -8.54 -7.82 16.94
CA GLU A 188 -7.38 -8.09 17.81
C GLU A 188 -7.09 -6.95 18.80
N GLU A 189 -7.42 -5.70 18.47
CA GLU A 189 -7.21 -4.55 19.35
C GLU A 189 -8.17 -4.51 20.56
N ARG A 190 -9.27 -5.25 20.50
CA ARG A 190 -10.23 -5.32 21.60
C ARG A 190 -9.72 -6.14 22.79
N ASN A 191 -8.72 -7.00 22.59
CA ASN A 191 -8.34 -8.04 23.56
C ASN A 191 -6.84 -8.04 23.95
N ASN A 192 -6.04 -7.03 23.62
CA ASN A 192 -4.60 -7.04 23.92
C ASN A 192 -4.18 -5.96 24.96
N PRO A 193 -3.77 -6.35 26.18
CA PRO A 193 -3.32 -5.43 27.22
C PRO A 193 -1.92 -4.84 26.98
N ASP A 194 -1.07 -5.44 26.14
CA ASP A 194 0.34 -5.05 25.92
C ASP A 194 0.52 -4.12 24.70
N ARG A 195 -0.37 -3.13 24.57
CA ARG A 195 -0.45 -2.31 23.36
C ARG A 195 0.71 -1.29 23.30
N LEU A 196 1.60 -1.44 22.31
CA LEU A 196 2.51 -0.36 21.92
C LEU A 196 1.72 0.73 21.17
N PRO A 197 1.89 2.01 21.50
CA PRO A 197 1.18 3.09 20.82
C PRO A 197 1.60 3.15 19.34
N LEU A 198 0.61 3.23 18.44
CA LEU A 198 0.89 3.58 17.05
C LEU A 198 1.55 4.96 17.04
N PRO A 199 2.68 5.14 16.34
CA PRO A 199 3.34 6.44 16.26
C PRO A 199 2.41 7.44 15.60
N THR A 200 2.01 8.50 16.32
CA THR A 200 1.26 9.62 15.76
C THR A 200 2.17 10.45 14.86
N PRO A 201 1.75 10.83 13.64
CA PRO A 201 2.50 11.76 12.82
C PRO A 201 2.59 13.13 13.50
N PRO A 202 3.69 13.88 13.35
CA PRO A 202 3.72 15.29 13.70
C PRO A 202 2.62 16.04 12.91
N GLY A 203 1.73 16.74 13.61
CA GLY A 203 0.74 17.64 12.99
C GLY A 203 -0.73 17.22 13.06
N VAL A 204 -1.08 16.11 13.71
CA VAL A 204 -2.47 15.87 14.14
C VAL A 204 -2.58 16.33 15.60
N ALA A 205 -3.11 17.53 15.82
CA ALA A 205 -3.42 18.00 17.15
C ALA A 205 -4.33 16.98 17.86
N ARG A 206 -4.00 16.65 19.12
CA ARG A 206 -4.88 15.89 20.02
C ARG A 206 -6.27 16.54 20.00
N MET A 207 -7.24 15.94 19.33
CA MET A 207 -8.64 16.19 19.63
C MET A 207 -8.93 15.49 20.96
N VAL A 208 -8.67 16.23 22.04
CA VAL A 208 -9.25 15.93 23.34
C VAL A 208 -10.74 16.20 23.19
N SER A 209 -11.56 15.15 23.18
CA SER A 209 -13.01 15.30 23.28
C SER A 209 -13.34 15.41 24.77
N PRO A 210 -13.98 16.49 25.24
CA PRO A 210 -14.80 16.36 26.43
C PRO A 210 -16.04 15.54 26.02
N PHE A 211 -16.49 14.67 26.92
CA PHE A 211 -17.54 13.64 26.77
C PHE A 211 -17.08 12.33 26.14
#